data_AF-A0A928L4Y8-F1
#
_entry.id   AF-A0A928L4Y8-F1
#
_cell.length_a   1.000
_cell.length_b   1.000
_cell.length_c   1.000
_cell.angle_alpha   90.00
_cell.angle_beta   90.00
_cell.angle_gamma   90.00
#
_symmetry.space_group_name_H-M   'P 1'
#
loop_
_entity.id
_entity.type
_entity.pdbx_description
1 polymer ?
#
loop_
_entity_poly.entity_id
_entity_poly.type
_entity_poly.pdbx_seq_one_letter_code
_entity_poly.pdbx_strand_id
1 'polypeptide(L)'
;MASSRLKRIKKKGVFTIVSALVIIAVIIGCLVSFIITQSNLSEMQSELKSIQEKTEEIEAENVELQRILEDDDMNAYMEKLAIEEMNYAYPNERRYYDISRN
;
A
#
# COMPACT_ATOMS: atom_id res chain seq x y z
N MET A 1 45.33 68.90 15.02
CA MET A 1 43.91 68.50 15.06
C MET A 1 43.56 67.84 13.73
N ALA A 2 43.46 66.51 13.66
CA ALA A 2 43.03 65.81 12.45
C ALA A 2 41.93 64.83 12.84
N SER A 3 40.70 65.15 12.44
CA SER A 3 39.50 64.36 12.75
C SER A 3 39.33 63.22 11.75
N SER A 4 39.19 62.00 12.27
CA SER A 4 39.00 60.78 11.52
C SER A 4 37.55 60.68 11.01
N ARG A 5 37.35 60.77 9.70
CA ARG A 5 36.07 60.46 9.05
C ARG A 5 35.93 58.93 8.92
N LEU A 6 35.21 58.31 9.85
CA LEU A 6 34.78 56.92 9.73
C LEU A 6 33.70 56.79 8.64
N LYS A 7 34.07 56.17 7.51
CA LYS A 7 33.16 55.79 6.42
C LYS A 7 32.10 54.81 6.95
N ARG A 8 30.84 55.25 6.96
CA ARG A 8 29.68 54.42 7.27
C ARG A 8 29.44 53.45 6.09
N ILE A 9 29.85 52.19 6.24
CA ILE A 9 29.69 51.16 5.20
C ILE A 9 28.20 50.83 5.04
N LYS A 10 27.74 50.79 3.78
CA LYS A 10 26.35 50.59 3.36
C LYS A 10 25.83 49.18 3.74
N LYS A 11 25.39 49.00 4.98
CA LYS A 11 24.77 47.75 5.48
C LYS A 11 23.47 47.34 4.76
N LYS A 12 22.78 48.29 4.09
CA LYS A 12 21.48 48.02 3.44
C LYS A 12 21.56 47.04 2.26
N GLY A 13 22.61 47.11 1.44
CA GLY A 13 22.71 46.28 0.22
C GLY A 13 22.95 44.80 0.50
N VAL A 14 23.74 44.50 1.53
CA VAL A 14 24.04 43.12 1.94
C VAL A 14 22.81 42.47 2.57
N PHE A 15 22.05 43.22 3.38
CA PHE A 15 20.82 42.73 4.01
C PHE A 15 19.75 42.35 2.98
N THR A 16 19.60 43.14 1.89
CA THR A 16 18.67 42.81 0.79
C THR A 16 19.05 41.56 0.00
N ILE A 17 20.35 41.28 -0.17
CA ILE A 17 20.81 40.07 -0.86
C ILE A 17 20.58 38.84 0.02
N VAL A 18 20.90 38.95 1.32
CA VAL A 18 20.65 37.88 2.28
C VAL A 18 19.15 37.60 2.41
N SER A 19 18.29 38.63 2.47
CA SER A 19 16.84 38.42 2.53
C SER A 19 16.29 37.76 1.27
N ALA A 20 16.81 38.11 0.08
CA ALA A 20 16.40 37.48 -1.17
C ALA A 20 16.78 35.99 -1.22
N LEU A 21 17.98 35.63 -0.74
CA LEU A 21 18.42 34.23 -0.66
C LEU A 21 17.56 33.40 0.31
N VAL A 22 17.16 33.98 1.44
CA VAL A 22 16.25 33.33 2.39
C VAL A 22 14.89 33.06 1.75
N ILE A 23 14.33 34.02 1.01
CA ILE A 23 13.05 33.85 0.32
C ILE A 23 13.14 32.73 -0.73
N ILE A 24 14.22 32.70 -1.51
CA ILE A 24 14.46 31.63 -2.50
C ILE A 24 14.57 30.26 -1.83
N ALA A 25 15.29 30.17 -0.70
CA ALA A 25 15.41 28.93 0.06
C ALA A 25 14.05 28.43 0.60
N VAL A 26 13.20 29.35 1.07
CA VAL A 26 11.84 29.01 1.52
C VAL A 26 10.99 28.48 0.37
N ILE A 27 11.05 29.11 -0.81
CA ILE A 27 10.30 28.65 -2.00
C ILE A 27 10.74 27.24 -2.41
N ILE A 28 12.05 26.97 -2.44
CA ILE A 28 12.59 25.64 -2.76
C ILE A 28 12.13 24.62 -1.71
N GLY A 29 12.19 24.97 -0.42
CA GLY A 29 11.68 24.13 0.66
C GLY A 29 10.20 23.78 0.49
N CYS A 30 9.36 24.76 0.15
CA CYS A 30 7.94 24.53 -0.14
C CYS A 30 7.73 23.61 -1.34
N LEU A 31 8.49 23.78 -2.43
CA LEU A 31 8.38 22.91 -3.61
C LEU A 31 8.79 21.46 -3.31
N VAL A 32 9.85 21.26 -2.54
CA VAL A 32 10.28 19.93 -2.08
C VAL A 32 9.22 19.29 -1.18
N SER A 33 8.68 20.04 -0.21
CA SER A 33 7.58 19.56 0.65
C SER A 33 6.32 19.21 -0.14
N PHE A 34 6.00 19.98 -1.19
CA PHE A 34 4.87 19.72 -2.08
C PHE A 34 5.04 18.42 -2.88
N ILE A 35 6.25 18.14 -3.37
CA ILE A 35 6.57 16.88 -4.06
C ILE A 35 6.45 15.68 -3.11
N ILE A 36 6.94 15.81 -1.88
CA ILE A 36 6.85 14.75 -0.85
C ILE A 36 5.38 14.49 -0.43
N THR A 37 4.51 15.50 -0.46
CA THR A 37 3.08 15.31 -0.16
C THR A 37 2.34 14.59 -1.29
N GLN A 38 2.79 14.70 -2.54
CA GLN A 38 2.24 13.92 -3.66
C GLN A 38 2.62 12.44 -3.58
N SER A 39 3.82 12.08 -3.10
CA SER A 39 4.20 10.66 -2.91
C SER A 39 3.44 9.99 -1.76
N ASN A 40 3.09 10.74 -0.70
CA ASN A 40 2.22 10.27 0.37
C ASN A 40 0.79 9.96 -0.11
N LEU A 41 0.30 10.69 -1.12
CA LEU A 41 -1.04 10.46 -1.66
C LEU A 41 -1.12 9.14 -2.46
N SER A 42 -0.06 8.78 -3.19
CA SER A 42 -0.03 7.53 -3.96
C SER A 42 0.22 6.30 -3.10
N GLU A 43 1.05 6.40 -2.06
CA GLU A 43 1.26 5.30 -1.12
C GLU A 43 -0.02 4.99 -0.34
N MET A 44 -0.68 6.00 0.24
CA MET A 44 -1.95 5.80 0.96
C MET A 44 -3.09 5.31 0.05
N GLN A 45 -3.12 5.72 -1.23
CA GLN A 45 -4.09 5.16 -2.19
C GLN A 45 -3.79 3.70 -2.53
N SER A 46 -2.52 3.32 -2.66
CA SER A 46 -2.15 1.91 -2.90
C SER A 46 -2.43 1.04 -1.68
N GLU A 47 -2.20 1.58 -0.48
CA GLU A 47 -2.45 0.88 0.77
C GLU A 47 -3.96 0.74 1.01
N LEU A 48 -4.75 1.79 0.78
CA LEU A 48 -6.21 1.73 0.80
C LEU A 48 -6.76 0.73 -0.22
N LYS A 49 -6.23 0.72 -1.45
CA LYS A 49 -6.65 -0.24 -2.47
C LYS A 49 -6.32 -1.67 -2.05
N SER A 50 -5.14 -1.90 -1.48
CA SER A 50 -4.74 -3.23 -1.01
C SER A 50 -5.57 -3.72 0.18
N ILE A 51 -6.00 -2.81 1.06
CA ILE A 51 -6.87 -3.12 2.21
C ILE A 51 -8.30 -3.41 1.74
N GLN A 52 -8.77 -2.66 0.74
CA GLN A 52 -10.10 -2.84 0.18
C GLN A 52 -10.21 -4.17 -0.60
N GLU A 53 -9.20 -4.50 -1.41
CA GLU A 53 -9.13 -5.78 -2.13
C GLU A 53 -9.10 -6.98 -1.16
N LYS A 54 -8.34 -6.88 -0.07
CA LYS A 54 -8.38 -7.88 1.01
C LYS A 54 -9.73 -7.97 1.71
N THR A 55 -10.45 -6.86 1.83
CA THR A 55 -11.77 -6.85 2.47
C THR A 55 -12.80 -7.53 1.59
N GLU A 56 -12.77 -7.29 0.28
CA GLU A 56 -13.63 -7.95 -0.70
C GLU A 56 -13.37 -9.47 -0.75
N GLU A 57 -12.11 -9.90 -0.70
CA GLU A 57 -11.74 -11.32 -0.63
C GLU A 57 -12.26 -11.99 0.65
N ILE A 58 -12.05 -11.37 1.81
CA ILE A 58 -12.51 -11.89 3.11
C ILE A 58 -14.04 -11.91 3.20
N GLU A 59 -14.73 -10.92 2.63
CA GLU A 59 -16.19 -10.88 2.62
C GLU A 59 -16.76 -11.99 1.72
N ALA A 60 -16.16 -12.22 0.56
CA ALA A 60 -16.54 -13.32 -0.33
C ALA A 60 -16.33 -14.70 0.33
N GLU A 61 -15.19 -14.91 1.00
CA GLU A 61 -14.90 -16.14 1.75
C GLU A 61 -15.91 -16.33 2.89
N ASN A 62 -16.22 -15.28 3.65
CA ASN A 62 -17.19 -15.37 4.74
C ASN A 62 -18.61 -15.72 4.24
N VAL A 63 -19.04 -15.16 3.11
CA VAL A 63 -20.34 -15.48 2.50
C VAL A 63 -20.37 -16.94 2.06
N GLU A 64 -19.29 -17.46 1.48
CA GLU A 64 -19.19 -18.87 1.09
C GLU A 64 -19.23 -19.80 2.31
N LEU A 65 -18.46 -19.47 3.35
CA LEU A 65 -18.46 -20.22 4.61
C LEU A 65 -19.84 -20.22 5.28
N GLN A 66 -20.53 -19.07 5.31
CA GLN A 66 -21.88 -18.99 5.85
C GLN A 66 -22.87 -19.82 5.04
N ARG A 67 -22.76 -19.82 3.70
CA ARG A 67 -23.59 -20.66 2.84
C ARG A 67 -23.38 -22.15 3.11
N ILE A 68 -22.13 -22.59 3.32
CA ILE A 68 -21.82 -23.98 3.68
C ILE A 68 -22.41 -24.34 5.05
N LEU A 69 -22.42 -23.40 6.00
CA LEU A 69 -22.94 -23.61 7.35
C LEU A 69 -24.48 -23.63 7.42
N GLU A 70 -25.16 -22.86 6.56
CA GLU A 70 -26.62 -22.70 6.60
C GLU A 70 -27.38 -23.73 5.77
N ASP A 71 -26.75 -24.36 4.77
CA ASP A 71 -27.41 -25.28 3.84
C ASP A 71 -27.05 -26.75 4.09
N ASP A 72 -27.83 -27.70 3.54
CA ASP A 72 -27.61 -29.16 3.61
C ASP A 72 -26.32 -29.63 2.87
N ASP A 73 -25.51 -28.67 2.40
CA ASP A 73 -24.30 -28.78 1.58
C ASP A 73 -23.05 -29.11 2.43
N MET A 74 -23.17 -29.10 3.76
CA MET A 74 -22.08 -29.47 4.68
C MET A 74 -21.53 -30.88 4.40
N ASN A 75 -22.41 -31.84 4.04
CA ASN A 75 -21.98 -33.19 3.67
C ASN A 75 -21.13 -33.21 2.40
N ALA A 76 -21.48 -32.41 1.39
CA ALA A 76 -20.72 -32.32 0.15
C ALA A 76 -19.36 -31.62 0.37
N TYR A 77 -19.32 -30.58 1.21
CA TYR A 77 -18.07 -29.95 1.64
C TYR A 77 -17.14 -30.96 2.34
N MET A 78 -17.68 -31.73 3.29
CA MET A 78 -16.90 -32.75 4.00
C MET A 78 -16.43 -33.87 3.07
N GLU A 79 -17.24 -34.29 2.10
CA GLU A 79 -16.85 -35.28 1.09
C GLU A 79 -15.70 -34.78 0.23
N LYS A 80 -15.78 -33.54 -0.27
CA LYS A 80 -14.72 -32.91 -1.07
C LYS A 80 -13.42 -32.81 -0.28
N LEU A 81 -13.47 -32.31 0.96
CA LEU A 81 -12.31 -32.21 1.85
C LEU A 81 -11.69 -33.59 2.11
N ALA A 82 -12.52 -34.59 2.35
CA ALA A 82 -12.08 -35.96 2.59
C ALA A 82 -11.34 -36.53 1.37
N ILE A 83 -11.84 -36.29 0.16
CA ILE A 83 -11.24 -36.81 -1.09
C ILE A 83 -9.97 -36.04 -1.47
N GLU A 84 -10.00 -34.70 -1.44
CA GLU A 84 -8.94 -33.84 -1.96
C GLU A 84 -7.75 -33.71 -0.99
N GLU A 85 -8.02 -33.43 0.29
CA GLU A 85 -6.98 -33.11 1.27
C GLU A 85 -6.58 -34.34 2.11
N MET A 86 -7.56 -35.19 2.44
CA MET A 86 -7.33 -36.36 3.29
C MET A 86 -7.13 -37.65 2.51
N ASN A 87 -7.25 -37.61 1.18
CA ASN A 87 -7.13 -38.76 0.27
C ASN A 87 -7.98 -39.97 0.70
N TYR A 88 -9.15 -39.70 1.28
CA TYR A 88 -10.17 -40.71 1.52
C TYR A 88 -10.83 -41.12 0.20
N ALA A 89 -11.37 -42.33 0.21
CA ALA A 89 -12.11 -42.93 -0.89
C ALA A 89 -13.22 -43.79 -0.30
N TYR A 90 -14.31 -43.96 -1.04
CA TYR A 90 -15.33 -44.90 -0.60
C TYR A 90 -14.78 -46.33 -0.59
N PRO A 91 -15.22 -47.21 0.34
CA PRO A 91 -14.70 -48.58 0.44
C PRO A 91 -14.78 -49.41 -0.85
N ASN A 92 -15.68 -49.04 -1.75
CA ASN A 92 -15.95 -49.68 -3.05
C ASN A 92 -15.57 -48.82 -4.26
N GLU A 93 -14.86 -47.70 -4.07
CA GLU A 93 -14.44 -46.80 -5.15
C GLU A 93 -13.31 -47.43 -5.98
N ARG A 94 -13.39 -47.33 -7.31
CA ARG A 94 -12.29 -47.69 -8.22
C ARG A 94 -11.89 -46.48 -9.04
N ARG A 95 -10.64 -46.01 -8.86
CA ARG A 95 -10.05 -44.93 -9.64
C ARG A 95 -9.26 -45.50 -10.82
N TYR A 96 -9.50 -44.98 -12.01
CA TYR A 96 -8.79 -45.37 -13.23
C TYR A 96 -7.92 -44.18 -13.67
N TYR A 97 -6.64 -44.42 -13.88
CA TYR A 97 -5.70 -43.43 -14.41
C TYR A 97 -5.31 -43.85 -15.82
N ASP A 98 -5.34 -42.90 -16.77
CA ASP A 98 -4.89 -43.16 -18.14
C ASP A 98 -3.36 -43.26 -18.18
N ILE A 99 -2.85 -44.46 -18.44
CA ILE A 99 -1.42 -44.76 -18.55
C ILE A 99 -0.95 -44.89 -20.00
N SER A 100 -1.80 -44.57 -20.99
CA SER A 100 -1.47 -44.72 -22.41
C SER A 100 -0.37 -43.78 -22.92
N ARG A 101 0.10 -42.86 -22.06
CA ARG A 101 1.01 -41.76 -22.39
C ARG A 101 2.35 -41.77 -21.62
N ASN A 102 2.86 -42.95 -21.26
CA ASN A 102 4.21 -43.09 -20.70
C ASN A 102 5.21 -43.64 -21.72
#